data_AF-A0A224XT16-F1
#
_entry.id   AF-A0A224XT16-F1
#
_cell.length_a   1.000
_cell.length_b   1.000
_cell.length_c   1.000
_cell.angle_alpha   90.00
_cell.angle_beta   90.00
_cell.angle_gamma   90.00
#
_symmetry.space_group_name_H-M   'P 1'
#
loop_
_entity.id
_entity.type
_entity.pdbx_description
1 polymer ?
#
loop_
_entity_poly.entity_id
_entity_poly.type
_entity_poly.pdbx_seq_one_letter_code
_entity_poly.pdbx_strand_id
1 'polypeptide(L)'
;RIAEDDVEHKYTSLVLAFKTDKLTLTRRLELQNKLRDQAEINMTHEVETLRSSIQLLSTLCNDSEKTELFEKIRQQIENLYKSTLRVSSTAELFGAVQQENRLSKAVDIILRHVENLKQAYEKEKTEHEE
;
A
#
# COMPACT_ATOMS: atom_id res chain seq x y z
N ARG A 1 15.78 1.63 -32.92
CA ARG A 1 15.01 0.37 -32.97
C ARG A 1 15.77 -0.63 -32.10
N ILE A 2 15.15 -1.19 -31.08
CA ILE A 2 15.78 -2.24 -30.28
C ILE A 2 15.79 -3.51 -31.16
N ALA A 3 16.89 -4.27 -31.16
CA ALA A 3 16.96 -5.52 -31.90
C ALA A 3 15.98 -6.54 -31.30
N GLU A 4 15.33 -7.37 -32.13
CA GLU A 4 14.30 -8.31 -31.68
C GLU A 4 14.81 -9.27 -30.59
N ASP A 5 16.04 -9.79 -30.74
CA ASP A 5 16.67 -10.66 -29.74
C ASP A 5 16.88 -9.97 -28.37
N ASP A 6 17.18 -8.66 -28.36
CA ASP A 6 17.34 -7.89 -27.13
C ASP A 6 15.97 -7.62 -26.46
N VAL A 7 14.92 -7.47 -27.26
CA VAL A 7 13.54 -7.38 -26.74
C VAL A 7 13.13 -8.69 -26.08
N GLU A 8 13.37 -9.84 -26.72
CA GLU A 8 12.98 -11.15 -26.19
C GLU A 8 13.77 -11.52 -24.92
N HIS A 9 15.06 -11.19 -24.87
CA HIS A 9 15.88 -11.34 -23.66
C HIS A 9 15.35 -10.50 -22.49
N LYS A 10 15.02 -9.23 -22.75
CA LYS A 10 14.47 -8.33 -21.73
C LYS A 10 13.09 -8.79 -21.27
N TYR A 11 12.24 -9.23 -22.19
CA TYR A 11 10.95 -9.81 -21.87
C TYR A 11 11.10 -11.01 -20.94
N THR A 12 11.93 -11.99 -21.30
CA THR A 12 12.15 -13.20 -20.50
C THR A 12 12.68 -12.86 -19.10
N SER A 13 13.65 -11.96 -19.03
CA SER A 13 14.23 -11.49 -17.76
C SER A 13 13.18 -10.82 -16.86
N LEU A 14 12.34 -9.96 -17.45
CA LEU A 14 11.26 -9.26 -16.74
C LEU A 14 10.20 -10.23 -16.20
N VAL A 15 9.80 -11.21 -17.01
CA VAL A 15 8.83 -12.24 -16.61
C VAL A 15 9.35 -13.08 -15.45
N LEU A 16 10.62 -13.47 -15.48
CA LEU A 16 11.26 -14.21 -14.40
C LEU A 16 11.29 -13.38 -13.11
N ALA A 17 11.67 -12.10 -13.18
CA ALA A 17 11.67 -11.20 -12.04
C ALA A 17 10.27 -11.12 -11.38
N PHE A 18 9.22 -10.85 -12.17
CA PHE A 18 7.86 -10.79 -11.64
C PHE A 18 7.38 -12.12 -11.04
N LYS A 19 7.72 -13.26 -11.65
CA LYS A 19 7.37 -14.58 -11.09
C LYS A 19 8.06 -14.83 -9.76
N THR A 20 9.33 -14.48 -9.64
CA THR A 20 10.10 -14.62 -8.39
C THR A 20 9.57 -13.71 -7.29
N ASP A 21 9.31 -12.44 -7.60
CA ASP A 21 8.79 -11.46 -6.63
C ASP A 21 7.41 -11.86 -6.10
N LYS A 22 6.55 -12.39 -6.98
CA LYS A 22 5.20 -12.88 -6.66
C LYS A 22 5.20 -13.97 -5.58
N LEU A 23 6.25 -14.79 -5.49
CA LEU A 23 6.34 -15.87 -4.49
C LEU A 23 6.27 -15.35 -3.05
N THR A 24 6.76 -14.13 -2.81
CA THR A 24 6.80 -13.53 -1.46
C THR A 24 5.82 -12.38 -1.28
N LEU A 25 5.23 -11.90 -2.36
CA LEU A 25 4.40 -10.70 -2.41
C LEU A 25 3.23 -10.76 -1.43
N THR A 26 2.48 -11.88 -1.40
CA THR A 26 1.34 -12.05 -0.48
C THR A 26 1.76 -11.89 0.98
N ARG A 27 2.85 -12.56 1.39
CA ARG A 27 3.35 -12.48 2.76
C ARG A 27 3.83 -11.07 3.12
N ARG A 28 4.52 -10.40 2.19
CA ARG A 28 4.97 -9.01 2.38
C ARG A 28 3.79 -8.06 2.52
N LEU A 29 2.73 -8.25 1.72
CA LEU A 29 1.50 -7.44 1.79
C LEU A 29 0.77 -7.63 3.12
N GLU A 30 0.59 -8.89 3.55
CA GLU A 30 -0.03 -9.20 4.84
C GLU A 30 0.77 -8.62 6.02
N LEU A 31 2.10 -8.72 5.98
CA LEU A 31 2.96 -8.16 7.01
C LEU A 31 2.81 -6.62 7.08
N GLN A 32 2.85 -5.94 5.93
CA GLN A 32 2.67 -4.49 5.88
C GLN A 32 1.30 -4.07 6.44
N ASN A 33 0.22 -4.74 6.05
CA ASN A 33 -1.11 -4.44 6.58
C ASN A 33 -1.18 -4.64 8.09
N LYS A 34 -0.66 -5.75 8.62
CA LYS A 34 -0.62 -5.99 10.08
C LYS A 34 0.17 -4.93 10.83
N LEU A 35 1.33 -4.53 10.32
CA LEU A 35 2.15 -3.49 10.95
C LEU A 35 1.45 -2.13 10.96
N ARG A 36 0.79 -1.77 9.86
CA ARG A 36 -0.04 -0.57 9.77
C ARG A 36 -1.18 -0.61 10.77
N ASP A 37 -1.96 -1.69 10.79
CA ASP A 37 -3.12 -1.83 11.68
C ASP A 37 -2.68 -1.70 13.15
N GLN A 38 -1.56 -2.32 13.52
CA GLN A 38 -0.99 -2.18 14.85
C GLN A 38 -0.56 -0.73 15.16
N ALA A 39 0.05 -0.04 14.20
CA ALA A 39 0.44 1.37 14.36
C ALA A 39 -0.78 2.28 14.54
N GLU A 40 -1.87 2.06 13.81
CA GLU A 40 -3.13 2.80 13.95
C GLU A 40 -3.80 2.55 15.30
N ILE A 41 -3.85 1.30 15.75
CA ILE A 41 -4.38 0.93 17.07
C ILE A 41 -3.56 1.61 18.17
N ASN A 42 -2.23 1.52 18.10
CA ASN A 42 -1.34 2.15 19.08
C ASN A 42 -1.53 3.66 19.12
N MET A 43 -1.57 4.31 17.94
CA MET A 43 -1.80 5.75 17.85
C MET A 43 -3.14 6.16 18.46
N THR A 44 -4.20 5.40 18.20
CA THR A 44 -5.54 5.66 18.76
C THR A 44 -5.50 5.60 20.29
N HIS A 45 -4.89 4.57 20.86
CA HIS A 45 -4.74 4.41 22.31
C HIS A 45 -3.93 5.54 22.95
N GLU A 46 -2.81 5.95 22.35
CA GLU A 46 -1.99 7.06 22.85
C GLU A 46 -2.77 8.39 22.82
N VAL A 47 -3.53 8.64 21.75
CA VAL A 47 -4.36 9.85 21.65
C VAL A 47 -5.50 9.84 22.68
N GLU A 48 -6.15 8.71 22.92
CA GLU A 48 -7.17 8.58 23.95
C GLU A 48 -6.59 8.79 25.36
N THR A 49 -5.39 8.29 25.60
CA THR A 49 -4.65 8.52 26.85
C THR A 49 -4.36 10.00 27.04
N LEU A 50 -3.85 10.68 26.00
CA LEU A 50 -3.58 12.13 26.03
C LEU A 50 -4.86 12.95 26.26
N ARG A 51 -5.97 12.61 25.60
CA ARG A 51 -7.28 13.25 25.81
C ARG A 51 -7.71 13.13 27.27
N SER A 52 -7.57 11.95 27.86
CA SER A 52 -7.93 11.67 29.25
C SER A 52 -7.07 12.47 30.23
N SER A 53 -5.74 12.54 30.00
CA SER A 53 -4.82 13.33 30.82
C SER A 53 -5.15 14.83 30.76
N ILE A 54 -5.46 15.37 29.59
CA ILE A 54 -5.84 16.78 29.44
C ILE A 54 -7.18 17.06 30.09
N GLN A 55 -8.14 16.13 29.98
CA GLN A 55 -9.42 16.26 30.66
C GLN A 55 -9.23 16.36 32.17
N LEU A 56 -8.38 15.49 32.75
CA LEU A 56 -8.05 15.54 34.17
C LEU A 56 -7.38 16.87 34.56
N LEU A 57 -6.36 17.31 33.81
CA LEU A 57 -5.68 18.58 34.07
C LEU A 57 -6.63 19.79 33.98
N SER A 58 -7.55 19.77 33.02
CA SER A 58 -8.58 20.80 32.84
C SER A 58 -9.53 20.88 34.03
N THR A 59 -9.82 19.77 34.71
CA THR A 59 -10.68 19.77 35.93
C THR A 59 -9.97 20.33 37.17
N LEU A 60 -8.64 20.33 37.17
CA LEU A 60 -7.82 20.81 38.29
C LEU A 60 -7.46 22.30 38.19
N CYS A 61 -7.74 22.94 37.04
CA CYS A 61 -7.42 24.34 36.80
C CYS A 61 -8.68 25.20 36.64
N ASN A 62 -8.87 26.17 37.55
CA ASN A 62 -9.98 27.13 37.50
C ASN A 62 -9.60 28.49 36.87
N ASP A 63 -8.40 28.58 36.32
CA ASP A 63 -7.86 29.79 35.68
C ASP A 63 -8.26 29.81 34.20
N SER A 64 -8.95 30.87 33.77
CA SER A 64 -9.46 31.02 32.40
C SER A 64 -8.36 30.97 31.34
N GLU A 65 -7.16 31.49 31.64
CA GLU A 65 -6.03 31.46 30.71
C GLU A 65 -5.54 30.02 30.47
N LYS A 66 -5.51 29.21 31.54
CA LYS A 66 -5.15 27.79 31.45
C LYS A 66 -6.23 26.96 30.77
N THR A 67 -7.51 27.27 30.99
CA THR A 67 -8.62 26.62 30.29
C THR A 67 -8.50 26.82 28.78
N GLU A 68 -8.19 28.04 28.31
CA GLU A 68 -7.98 28.33 26.88
C GLU A 68 -6.77 27.56 26.32
N LEU A 69 -5.67 27.49 27.09
CA LEU A 69 -4.49 26.71 26.71
C LEU A 69 -4.81 25.22 26.55
N PHE A 70 -5.54 24.62 27.49
CA PHE A 70 -5.93 23.20 27.38
C PHE A 70 -6.79 22.94 26.15
N GLU A 71 -7.69 23.86 25.81
CA GLU A 71 -8.52 23.72 24.61
C GLU A 71 -7.70 23.80 23.32
N LYS A 72 -6.70 24.69 23.27
CA LYS A 72 -5.74 24.73 22.15
C LYS A 72 -4.97 23.42 22.03
N ILE A 73 -4.52 22.83 23.14
CA ILE A 73 -3.82 21.54 23.14
C ILE A 73 -4.74 20.41 22.66
N ARG A 74 -5.99 20.34 23.13
CA ARG A 74 -6.98 19.36 22.62
C ARG A 74 -7.14 19.47 21.10
N GLN A 75 -7.30 20.68 20.59
CA GLN A 75 -7.44 20.92 19.16
C GLN A 75 -6.20 20.50 18.36
N GLN A 76 -5.00 20.75 18.90
CA GLN A 76 -3.75 20.30 18.29
C GLN A 76 -3.64 18.78 18.24
N ILE A 77 -4.03 18.08 19.32
CA ILE A 77 -4.07 16.61 19.36
C ILE A 77 -5.06 16.06 18.32
N GLU A 78 -6.23 16.67 18.16
CA GLU A 78 -7.16 16.23 17.11
C GLU A 78 -6.61 16.43 15.71
N ASN A 79 -5.95 17.56 15.47
CA ASN A 79 -5.33 17.84 14.18
C ASN A 79 -4.19 16.86 13.90
N LEU A 80 -3.42 16.51 14.93
CA LEU A 80 -2.37 15.51 14.84
C LEU A 80 -2.95 14.12 14.52
N TYR A 81 -3.95 13.68 15.27
CA TYR A 81 -4.62 12.38 15.07
C TYR A 81 -5.18 12.26 13.65
N LYS A 82 -5.95 13.26 13.18
CA LYS A 82 -6.47 13.31 11.80
C LYS A 82 -5.33 13.29 10.76
N SER A 83 -4.23 13.95 11.04
CA SER A 83 -3.08 13.97 10.13
C SER A 83 -2.39 12.61 10.09
N THR A 84 -2.23 11.94 11.22
CA THR A 84 -1.67 10.57 11.27
C THR A 84 -2.54 9.58 10.51
N LEU A 85 -3.87 9.62 10.68
CA LEU A 85 -4.78 8.77 9.90
C LEU A 85 -4.64 9.01 8.39
N ARG A 86 -4.61 10.28 7.95
CA ARG A 86 -4.39 10.62 6.55
C ARG A 86 -3.06 10.08 6.01
N VAL A 87 -1.98 10.22 6.79
CA VAL A 87 -0.66 9.69 6.43
C VAL A 87 -0.72 8.17 6.30
N SER A 88 -1.35 7.47 7.25
CA SER A 88 -1.49 6.01 7.21
C SER A 88 -2.26 5.53 5.97
N SER A 89 -3.43 6.12 5.69
CA SER A 89 -4.22 5.77 4.50
C SER A 89 -3.50 6.09 3.19
N THR A 90 -2.76 7.19 3.15
CA THR A 90 -1.97 7.57 1.97
C THR A 90 -0.79 6.60 1.78
N ALA A 91 -0.13 6.20 2.86
CA ALA A 91 0.96 5.23 2.84
C ALA A 91 0.52 3.85 2.37
N GLU A 92 -0.73 3.43 2.67
CA GLU A 92 -1.31 2.22 2.07
C GLU A 92 -1.48 2.36 0.55
N LEU A 93 -2.12 3.45 0.09
CA LEU A 93 -2.45 3.63 -1.33
C LEU A 93 -1.20 3.69 -2.21
N PHE A 94 -0.16 4.38 -1.73
CA PHE A 94 1.10 4.57 -2.44
C PHE A 94 2.21 3.64 -1.96
N GLY A 95 1.90 2.68 -1.10
CA GLY A 95 2.87 1.73 -0.56
C GLY A 95 3.49 0.90 -1.67
N ALA A 96 4.82 0.76 -1.64
CA ALA A 96 5.58 0.06 -2.67
C ALA A 96 5.06 -1.37 -2.88
N VAL A 97 4.73 -2.08 -1.80
CA VAL A 97 4.21 -3.46 -1.84
C VAL A 97 2.80 -3.52 -2.43
N GLN A 98 1.95 -2.52 -2.17
CA GLN A 98 0.61 -2.41 -2.76
C GLN A 98 0.71 -2.13 -4.26
N GLN A 99 1.62 -1.24 -4.68
CA GLN A 99 1.86 -0.96 -6.10
C GLN A 99 2.42 -2.19 -6.82
N GLU A 100 3.36 -2.90 -6.20
CA GLU A 100 3.89 -4.15 -6.71
C GLU A 100 2.79 -5.21 -6.87
N ASN A 101 1.87 -5.33 -5.91
CA ASN A 101 0.72 -6.23 -6.03
C ASN A 101 -0.23 -5.85 -7.18
N ARG A 102 -0.49 -4.56 -7.38
CA ARG A 102 -1.29 -4.08 -8.53
C ARG A 102 -0.60 -4.40 -9.85
N LEU A 103 0.71 -4.16 -9.93
CA LEU A 103 1.51 -4.43 -11.11
C LEU A 103 1.59 -5.93 -11.41
N SER A 104 1.80 -6.77 -10.39
CA SER A 104 1.83 -8.24 -10.54
C SER A 104 0.53 -8.77 -11.15
N LYS A 105 -0.63 -8.28 -10.71
CA LYS A 105 -1.94 -8.64 -11.29
C LYS A 105 -2.08 -8.21 -12.75
N ALA A 106 -1.60 -7.01 -13.10
CA ALA A 106 -1.61 -6.53 -14.47
C ALA A 106 -0.70 -7.38 -15.38
N VAL A 107 0.49 -7.73 -14.89
CA VAL A 107 1.45 -8.60 -15.60
C VAL A 107 0.87 -9.99 -15.84
N ASP A 108 0.16 -10.58 -14.87
CA ASP A 108 -0.51 -11.88 -15.06
C ASP A 108 -1.51 -11.84 -16.25
N ILE A 109 -2.26 -10.75 -16.39
CA ILE A 109 -3.22 -10.58 -17.50
C ILE A 109 -2.48 -10.47 -18.83
N ILE A 110 -1.39 -9.69 -18.89
CA ILE A 110 -0.57 -9.53 -20.09
C ILE A 110 0.02 -10.88 -20.50
N LEU A 111 0.61 -11.61 -19.56
CA LEU A 111 1.18 -12.94 -19.81
C LEU A 111 0.15 -13.90 -20.38
N ARG A 112 -1.05 -13.93 -19.80
CA ARG A 112 -2.15 -14.76 -20.29
C ARG A 112 -2.60 -14.36 -21.69
N HIS A 113 -2.65 -13.06 -21.98
CA HIS A 113 -2.99 -12.58 -23.32
C HIS A 113 -1.93 -13.01 -24.35
N VAL A 114 -0.64 -12.89 -24.02
CA VAL A 114 0.46 -13.36 -24.87
C VAL A 114 0.38 -14.87 -25.11
N GLU A 115 0.09 -15.66 -24.08
CA GLU A 115 -0.11 -17.11 -24.22
C GLU A 115 -1.28 -17.43 -25.16
N ASN A 116 -2.42 -16.73 -25.02
CA ASN A 116 -3.57 -16.91 -25.91
C ASN A 116 -3.24 -16.57 -27.37
N LEU A 117 -2.48 -15.49 -27.61
CA LEU A 117 -2.06 -15.10 -28.96
C LEU A 117 -1.13 -16.15 -29.57
N LYS A 118 -0.18 -16.68 -28.80
CA LYS A 118 0.71 -17.77 -29.25
C LYS A 118 -0.09 -19.01 -29.64
N GLN A 119 -1.07 -19.41 -28.83
CA GLN A 119 -1.94 -20.55 -29.13
C GLN A 119 -2.79 -20.34 -30.39
N ALA A 120 -3.35 -19.13 -30.56
CA ALA A 120 -4.14 -18.80 -31.75
C ALA A 120 -3.29 -18.84 -33.03
N TYR A 121 -2.07 -18.29 -32.97
CA TYR A 121 -1.13 -18.31 -34.09
C TYR A 121 -0.72 -19.73 -34.49
N GLU A 122 -0.36 -20.58 -33.52
CA GLU A 122 0.00 -21.98 -33.80
C GLU A 122 -1.18 -22.74 -34.42
N LYS A 123 -2.41 -22.48 -33.95
CA LYS A 123 -3.62 -23.07 -34.52
C LYS A 123 -3.85 -22.66 -35.98
N GLU A 124 -3.79 -21.36 -36.27
CA GLU A 124 -3.95 -20.84 -37.64
C GLU A 124 -2.87 -21.39 -38.57
N LYS A 125 -1.62 -21.48 -38.09
CA LYS A 125 -0.52 -22.09 -38.84
C LYS A 125 -0.79 -23.55 -39.16
N THR A 126 -1.25 -24.36 -38.20
CA THR A 126 -1.59 -25.76 -38.46
C THR A 126 -2.77 -25.93 -39.42
N GLU A 127 -3.77 -25.04 -39.37
CA GLU A 127 -4.93 -25.06 -40.29
C GLU A 127 -4.57 -24.64 -41.72
N HIS A 128 -3.47 -23.90 -41.93
CA HIS A 128 -2.98 -23.53 -43.25
C HIS A 128 -1.90 -24.48 -43.81
N GLU A 129 -1.34 -25.37 -42.98
CA GLU A 129 -0.39 -26.41 -43.39
C GLU A 129 -1.10 -27.74 -43.77
N GLU A 130 -2.40 -27.88 -43.48
CA GLU A 130 -3.32 -28.96 -43.93
C GLU A 130 -4.08 -28.62 -45.23
#